data_AF-A0A1F7NMD2-F1
#
_entry.id   AF-A0A1F7NMD2-F1
#
_cell.length_a   1.000
_cell.length_b   1.000
_cell.length_c   1.000
_cell.angle_alpha   90.00
_cell.angle_beta   90.00
_cell.angle_gamma   90.00
#
_symmetry.space_group_name_H-M   'P 1'
#
loop_
_entity.id
_entity.type
_entity.pdbx_description
1 polymer ?
#
loop_
_entity_poly.entity_id
_entity_poly.type
_entity_poly.pdbx_seq_one_letter_code
_entity_poly.pdbx_strand_id
1 'polypeptide(L)' 'MGDRLRALWKGWLKIARAIGTVNTVLLLTILYWLIVAPLGVALRLLGKDPLRLRRGAEQSLWHEKRPVHLDSLHRQF' A
#
# COMPACT_ATOMS: atom_id res chain seq x y z
N MET A 1 39.13 -24.54 20.46
CA MET A 1 38.96 -24.43 18.99
C MET A 1 37.52 -24.11 18.55
N GLY A 2 36.48 -24.44 19.33
CA GLY A 2 35.07 -24.26 18.92
C GLY A 2 34.49 -22.83 19.00
N ASP A 3 35.13 -21.90 19.71
CA ASP A 3 34.59 -20.54 19.93
C ASP A 3 34.63 -19.66 18.69
N ARG A 4 35.64 -19.84 17.84
CA ARG A 4 35.80 -19.09 16.59
C ARG A 4 34.73 -19.44 15.56
N LEU A 5 34.38 -20.72 15.43
CA LEU A 5 33.28 -21.16 14.56
C LEU A 5 31.93 -20.62 15.04
N ARG A 6 31.69 -20.61 16.37
CA ARG A 6 30.46 -20.05 16.95
C ARG A 6 30.34 -18.55 16.71
N ALA A 7 31.43 -17.80 16.82
CA ALA A 7 31.45 -16.37 16.54
C ALA A 7 31.18 -16.08 15.06
N LEU A 8 31.81 -16.82 14.16
CA LEU A 8 31.61 -16.70 12.71
C LEU A 8 30.16 -17.03 12.31
N TRP A 9 29.60 -18.10 12.87
CA TRP A 9 28.20 -18.50 12.67
C TRP A 9 27.21 -17.42 13.14
N LYS A 10 27.45 -16.82 14.31
CA LYS A 10 26.62 -15.71 14.82
C LYS A 10 26.70 -14.48 13.91
N GLY A 11 27.88 -14.18 13.35
CA GLY A 11 28.04 -13.12 12.36
C GLY A 11 27.26 -13.42 11.06
N TRP A 12 27.41 -14.63 10.55
CA TRP A 12 26.69 -15.10 9.37
C TRP A 12 25.17 -15.04 9.53
N LEU A 13 24.65 -15.44 10.69
CA LEU A 13 23.22 -15.40 10.98
C LEU A 13 22.66 -13.97 10.98
N LYS A 14 23.43 -12.97 11.43
CA LYS A 14 23.02 -11.56 11.36
C LYS A 14 22.91 -11.09 9.92
N ILE A 15 23.86 -11.48 9.07
CA ILE A 15 23.85 -11.15 7.64
C ILE A 15 22.65 -11.82 6.95
N ALA A 16 22.43 -13.11 7.20
CA ALA A 16 21.30 -13.85 6.65
C ALA A 16 19.95 -13.23 7.04
N ARG A 17 19.80 -12.77 8.29
CA ARG A 17 18.60 -12.04 8.73
C ARG A 17 18.42 -10.73 8.01
N ALA A 18 19.48 -9.92 7.86
CA ALA A 18 19.42 -8.66 7.14
C ALA A 18 19.02 -8.87 5.67
N ILE A 19 19.62 -9.86 5.00
CA ILE A 19 19.27 -10.24 3.63
C ILE A 19 17.82 -10.68 3.54
N GLY A 20 17.34 -11.51 4.48
CA GLY A 20 15.95 -11.94 4.53
C GLY A 20 14.97 -10.77 4.61
N THR A 21 15.21 -9.82 5.52
CA THR A 21 14.37 -8.63 5.67
C THR A 21 14.36 -7.77 4.42
N VAL A 22 15.54 -7.51 3.84
CA VAL A 22 15.65 -6.72 2.61
C VAL A 22 14.94 -7.43 1.46
N ASN A 23 15.11 -8.74 1.32
CA ASN A 23 14.49 -9.51 0.25
C ASN A 23 12.95 -9.47 0.31
N THR A 24 12.35 -9.58 1.50
CA THR A 24 10.89 -9.48 1.65
C THR A 24 10.37 -8.11 1.21
N VAL A 25 11.02 -7.03 1.65
CA VAL A 25 10.65 -5.67 1.25
C VAL A 25 10.85 -5.46 -0.24
N LEU A 26 11.97 -5.94 -0.78
CA LEU A 26 12.32 -5.81 -2.19
C LEU A 26 11.31 -6.55 -3.08
N LEU A 27 10.99 -7.80 -2.76
CA LEU A 27 10.02 -8.60 -3.49
C LEU A 27 8.64 -7.93 -3.50
N LEU A 28 8.17 -7.46 -2.34
CA LEU A 28 6.90 -6.77 -2.23
C LEU A 28 6.90 -5.46 -3.01
N THR A 29 8.01 -4.70 -2.96
CA THR A 29 8.16 -3.45 -3.71
C THR A 29 8.09 -3.68 -5.21
N ILE A 30 8.81 -4.68 -5.71
CA ILE A 30 8.81 -5.04 -7.13
C ILE A 30 7.41 -5.48 -7.57
N LEU A 31 6.76 -6.36 -6.79
CA LEU A 31 5.41 -6.84 -7.10
C LEU A 31 4.39 -5.69 -7.12
N TYR A 32 4.44 -4.83 -6.10
CA TYR A 32 3.58 -3.66 -6.02
C TYR A 32 3.80 -2.74 -7.21
N TRP A 33 5.05 -2.46 -7.56
CA TRP A 33 5.37 -1.60 -8.68
C TRP A 33 4.94 -2.22 -10.02
N LEU A 34 5.10 -3.53 -10.20
CA LEU A 34 4.71 -4.24 -11.42
C LEU A 34 3.19 -4.34 -11.61
N ILE A 35 2.40 -4.31 -10.54
CA ILE A 35 0.93 -4.45 -10.63
C ILE A 35 0.25 -3.09 -10.48
N VAL A 36 0.54 -2.38 -9.39
CA VAL A 36 -0.17 -1.16 -9.02
C VAL A 36 0.27 0.03 -9.87
N ALA A 37 1.55 0.14 -10.21
CA ALA A 37 2.03 1.24 -11.06
C ALA A 37 1.43 1.20 -12.48
N PRO A 38 1.46 0.08 -13.23
CA PRO A 38 0.83 0.04 -14.55
C PRO A 38 -0.68 0.13 -14.47
N LEU A 39 -1.33 -0.34 -13.40
CA LEU A 39 -2.75 -0.08 -13.18
C LEU A 39 -3.03 1.42 -13.07
N GLY A 40 -2.23 2.16 -12.30
CA GLY A 40 -2.33 3.62 -12.20
C GLY A 40 -2.09 4.32 -13.53
N VAL A 41 -1.08 3.88 -14.30
CA VAL A 41 -0.81 4.38 -15.66
C VAL A 41 -1.99 4.09 -16.59
N ALA A 42 -2.54 2.88 -16.57
CA ALA A 42 -3.69 2.49 -17.38
C ALA A 42 -4.93 3.35 -17.05
N LEU A 43 -5.23 3.54 -15.76
CA LEU A 43 -6.34 4.40 -15.31
C LEU A 43 -6.14 5.85 -15.78
N ARG A 44 -4.91 6.37 -15.70
CA ARG A 44 -4.55 7.71 -16.18
C ARG A 44 -4.72 7.84 -17.69
N LEU A 45 -4.34 6.83 -18.47
CA LEU A 45 -4.54 6.79 -19.92
C LEU A 45 -6.04 6.69 -20.29
N LEU A 46 -6.83 5.97 -19.50
CA LEU A 46 -8.29 5.85 -19.64
C LEU A 46 -9.04 7.11 -19.18
N GLY A 47 -8.35 8.14 -18.67
CA GLY A 47 -8.95 9.36 -18.15
C GLY A 47 -9.75 9.18 -16.86
N LYS A 48 -9.66 8.01 -16.21
CA LYS A 48 -10.36 7.70 -14.96
C LYS A 48 -9.50 8.12 -13.79
N ASP A 49 -10.03 8.98 -12.93
CA ASP A 49 -9.42 9.35 -11.66
C ASP A 49 -10.30 8.90 -10.48
N PRO A 50 -10.36 7.59 -10.20
CA PRO A 50 -11.23 7.06 -9.15
C PRO A 50 -10.85 7.57 -7.75
N LEU A 51 -9.59 7.97 -7.57
CA LEU A 51 -9.07 8.48 -6.31
C LEU A 51 -9.10 10.02 -6.23
N ARG A 52 -9.63 10.70 -7.27
CA ARG A 52 -9.62 12.17 -7.40
C ARG A 52 -8.24 12.77 -7.06
N LEU A 53 -7.17 12.06 -7.45
CA LEU A 53 -5.78 12.42 -7.19
C LEU A 53 -5.38 13.72 -7.91
N ARG A 54 -6.05 14.04 -9.02
CA ARG A 54 -5.97 15.35 -9.64
C ARG A 54 -6.62 16.33 -8.66
N ARG A 55 -5.79 17.10 -7.96
CA ARG A 55 -6.16 18.33 -7.25
C ARG A 55 -6.78 19.31 -8.25
N GLY A 56 -8.03 19.08 -8.63
CA GLY A 56 -8.94 20.15 -9.00
C GLY A 56 -9.10 21.06 -7.78
N ALA A 57 -9.42 22.32 -8.00
CA ALA A 57 -9.49 23.37 -6.98
C ALA A 57 -10.57 23.18 -5.89
N GLU A 58 -10.95 21.94 -5.56
CA GLU A 58 -11.78 21.64 -4.41
C GLU A 58 -10.90 21.55 -3.17
N GLN A 59 -10.96 22.62 -2.37
CA GLN A 59 -10.27 22.76 -1.09
C GLN A 59 -10.85 21.85 0.01
N SER A 60 -11.80 20.97 -0.35
CA SER A 60 -12.68 20.25 0.57
C SER A 60 -12.86 18.80 0.12
N LEU A 61 -12.58 17.86 1.03
CA LEU A 61 -12.93 16.44 0.88
C LEU A 61 -14.42 16.17 1.19
N TRP A 62 -15.19 17.20 1.52
CA TRP A 62 -16.61 17.08 1.84
C TRP A 62 -17.41 16.83 0.57
N HIS A 63 -18.01 15.65 0.49
CA HIS A 63 -19.05 15.35 -0.47
C HIS A 63 -20.40 15.75 0.12
N GLU A 64 -21.19 16.48 -0.66
CA GLU A 64 -22.58 16.79 -0.32
C GLU A 64 -23.35 15.47 -0.20
N LYS A 65 -23.72 15.12 1.04
CA LYS A 65 -24.55 13.94 1.29
C LYS A 65 -25.90 14.21 0.64
N ARG A 66 -26.37 13.28 -0.20
CA ARG A 66 -27.75 13.33 -0.69
C ARG A 66 -28.69 13.44 0.52
N PRO A 67 -29.71 14.31 0.47
CA PRO A 67 -30.66 14.42 1.57
C PRO A 67 -31.33 13.07 1.76
N VAL A 68 -31.05 12.43 2.90
CA VAL A 68 -31.71 11.19 3.31
C VAL A 68 -33.11 11.59 3.76
N HIS A 69 -34.14 11.04 3.11
CA HIS A 69 -35.52 11.21 3.54
C HIS A 69 -35.66 10.61 4.94
N LEU A 70 -35.97 11.44 5.94
CA LEU A 70 -36.08 11.01 7.34
C LEU A 70 -37.16 9.93 7.54
N ASP A 71 -38.10 9.82 6.60
CA ASP A 71 -39.14 8.79 6.55
C ASP A 71 -38.60 7.38 6.29
N SER A 72 -37.39 7.24 5.73
CA SER A 72 -36.76 5.93 5.52
C SER A 72 -36.11 5.34 6.78
N LEU A 73 -35.89 6.16 7.83
CA LEU A 73 -35.27 5.71 9.09
C LEU A 73 -36.28 5.01 10.01
N HIS A 74 -37.56 5.36 9.90
CA HIS A 74 -38.65 4.73 10.67
C HIS A 74 -38.93 3.27 10.30
N ARG A 75 -38.31 2.74 9.23
CA ARG A 75 -38.47 1.35 8.77
C ARG A 75 -37.32 0.41 9.15
N GLN A 76 -36.32 0.91 9.88
CA GLN A 76 -35.11 0.14 10.21
C GLN A 76 -35.14 -0.49 11.61
N PHE A 77 -36.17 -0.18 12.41
CA PHE A 77 -36.45 -0.76 13.73
C PHE A 77 -37.86 -1.32 13.72
#